data_AF-A0A7S4HHM6-F1
#
_entry.id   AF-A0A7S4HHM6-F1
#
_cell.length_a   1.000
_cell.length_b   1.000
_cell.length_c   1.000
_cell.angle_alpha   90.00
_cell.angle_beta   90.00
_cell.angle_gamma   90.00
#
_symmetry.space_group_name_H-M   'P 1'
#
loop_
_entity.id
_entity.type
_entity.pdbx_description
1 polymer ?
#
loop_
_entity_poly.entity_id
_entity_poly.type
_entity_poly.pdbx_seq_one_letter_code
_entity_poly.pdbx_strand_id
1 'polypeptide(L)'
;GAAPPAGSLLADARDLRADNLGDVLQRHPRLAEVAYSYVRTKLDVRTLPRAAKEELVARIPLGDVIWHYEELRTGPASDEIVDGRLAQCEQGGALQASSAHFDTANF
;
A
#
# COMPACT_ATOMS: atom_id res chain seq x y z
N GLY A 1 12.11 23.12 -8.98
CA GLY A 1 12.12 21.87 -9.76
C GLY A 1 11.09 21.97 -10.87
N ALA A 2 11.36 21.38 -12.03
CA ALA A 2 10.39 21.32 -13.13
C ALA A 2 9.17 20.46 -12.73
N ALA A 3 8.03 20.69 -13.39
CA ALA A 3 6.83 19.88 -13.16
C ALA A 3 7.09 18.42 -13.59
N PRO A 4 6.59 17.42 -12.83
CA PRO A 4 6.72 16.02 -13.23
C PRO A 4 5.97 15.76 -14.54
N PRO A 5 6.45 14.83 -15.40
CA PRO A 5 5.75 14.46 -16.61
C PRO A 5 4.32 13.97 -16.32
N ALA A 6 3.37 14.32 -17.19
CA ALA A 6 2.00 13.85 -17.08
C ALA A 6 1.93 12.31 -17.15
N GLY A 7 1.08 11.69 -16.33
CA GLY A 7 0.92 10.24 -16.22
C GLY A 7 2.05 9.52 -15.48
N SER A 8 3.05 10.25 -14.96
CA SER A 8 4.06 9.68 -14.07
C SER A 8 3.48 9.43 -12.67
N LEU A 9 4.05 8.47 -11.94
CA LEU A 9 3.74 8.21 -10.53
C LEU A 9 3.77 9.49 -9.69
N LEU A 10 4.79 10.34 -9.88
CA LEU A 10 4.92 11.58 -9.12
C LEU A 10 3.84 12.61 -9.45
N ALA A 11 3.42 12.69 -10.72
CA ALA A 11 2.31 13.55 -11.12
C ALA A 11 0.99 13.07 -10.49
N ASP A 12 0.69 11.77 -10.62
CA ASP A 12 -0.55 11.19 -10.09
C ASP A 12 -0.59 11.16 -8.55
N ALA A 13 0.54 10.89 -7.89
CA ALA A 13 0.65 10.91 -6.43
C ALA A 13 0.50 12.32 -5.86
N ARG A 14 0.95 13.35 -6.59
CA ARG A 14 0.78 14.75 -6.18
C ARG A 14 -0.70 15.15 -6.12
N ASP A 15 -1.48 14.66 -7.07
CA ASP A 15 -2.92 14.91 -7.22
C ASP A 15 -3.78 13.83 -6.54
N LEU A 16 -3.18 13.04 -5.64
CA LEU A 16 -3.86 11.98 -4.92
C LEU A 16 -4.93 12.55 -3.97
N ARG A 17 -6.12 11.97 -4.05
CA ARG A 17 -7.34 12.30 -3.30
C ARG A 17 -8.06 11.02 -2.92
N ALA A 18 -8.99 11.10 -1.98
CA ALA A 18 -9.77 9.94 -1.55
C ALA A 18 -10.64 9.34 -2.68
N ASP A 19 -11.12 10.18 -3.60
CA ASP A 19 -12.01 9.80 -4.70
C ASP A 19 -11.30 9.17 -5.91
N ASN A 20 -10.00 9.41 -6.07
CA ASN A 20 -9.19 8.87 -7.17
C ASN A 20 -8.12 7.85 -6.72
N LEU A 21 -8.08 7.53 -5.42
CA LEU A 21 -7.07 6.63 -4.86
C LEU A 21 -7.07 5.26 -5.55
N GLY A 22 -8.25 4.65 -5.76
CA GLY A 22 -8.35 3.35 -6.43
C GLY A 22 -7.76 3.37 -7.84
N ASP A 23 -8.14 4.36 -8.65
CA ASP A 23 -7.62 4.54 -10.01
C ASP A 23 -6.11 4.75 -10.02
N VAL A 24 -5.56 5.50 -9.06
CA VAL A 24 -4.12 5.72 -8.94
C VAL A 24 -3.41 4.42 -8.52
N LEU A 25 -3.97 3.64 -7.60
CA LEU A 25 -3.42 2.35 -7.17
C LEU A 25 -3.45 1.31 -8.28
N GLN A 26 -4.44 1.35 -9.16
CA GLN A 26 -4.51 0.48 -10.34
C GLN A 26 -3.46 0.84 -11.38
N ARG A 27 -3.27 2.14 -11.65
CA ARG A 27 -2.24 2.62 -12.58
C ARG A 27 -0.82 2.42 -12.04
N HIS A 28 -0.66 2.55 -10.72
CA HIS A 28 0.64 2.47 -10.05
C HIS A 28 0.60 1.54 -8.83
N PRO A 29 0.59 0.20 -9.02
CA PRO A 29 0.52 -0.76 -7.92
C PRO A 29 1.61 -0.56 -6.87
N ARG A 30 2.82 -0.18 -7.32
CA ARG A 30 3.98 0.09 -6.45
C ARG A 30 3.79 1.26 -5.49
N LEU A 31 2.80 2.14 -5.70
CA LEU A 31 2.49 3.22 -4.77
C LEU A 31 2.02 2.66 -3.42
N ALA A 32 1.17 1.63 -3.43
CA ALA A 32 0.76 0.95 -2.21
C ALA A 32 1.91 0.12 -1.61
N GLU A 33 2.65 -0.61 -2.46
CA GLU A 33 3.71 -1.52 -1.99
C GLU A 33 4.90 -0.80 -1.34
N VAL A 34 5.31 0.35 -1.88
CA VAL A 34 6.57 1.01 -1.50
C VAL A 34 6.33 2.36 -0.81
N ALA A 35 5.16 2.98 -1.03
CA ALA A 35 4.90 4.34 -0.61
C ALA A 35 3.60 4.51 0.19
N TYR A 36 3.16 3.48 0.92
CA TYR A 36 2.00 3.58 1.82
C TYR A 36 2.15 4.72 2.85
N SER A 37 3.36 4.95 3.36
CA SER A 37 3.65 6.10 4.24
C SER A 37 3.32 7.45 3.59
N TYR A 38 3.55 7.59 2.28
CA TYR A 38 3.16 8.80 1.55
C TYR A 38 1.64 8.93 1.47
N VAL A 39 0.93 7.84 1.13
CA VAL A 39 -0.54 7.83 1.10
C VAL A 39 -1.12 8.26 2.45
N ARG A 40 -0.58 7.77 3.56
CA ARG A 40 -1.03 8.10 4.92
C ARG A 40 -0.73 9.54 5.36
N THR A 41 0.34 10.15 4.82
CA THR A 41 0.63 11.56 5.09
C THR A 41 -0.20 12.50 4.23
N LYS A 42 -0.60 12.04 3.04
CA LYS A 42 -1.36 12.83 2.07
C LYS A 42 -2.88 12.77 2.31
N LEU A 43 -3.37 11.60 2.72
CA LEU A 43 -4.78 11.33 2.96
C LEU A 43 -4.99 10.89 4.41
N ASP A 44 -6.06 11.35 5.04
CA ASP A 44 -6.50 10.75 6.30
C ASP A 44 -7.12 9.38 6.02
N VAL A 45 -6.29 8.36 6.14
CA VAL A 45 -6.65 6.96 5.89
C VAL A 45 -7.89 6.56 6.68
N ARG A 46 -8.09 7.09 7.90
CA ARG A 46 -9.21 6.71 8.78
C ARG A 46 -10.56 7.11 8.19
N THR A 47 -10.59 8.16 7.39
CA THR A 47 -11.79 8.72 6.76
C THR A 47 -12.05 8.21 5.35
N LEU A 48 -11.13 7.40 4.79
CA LEU A 48 -11.30 6.88 3.44
C LEU A 48 -12.55 6.00 3.31
N PRO A 49 -13.23 6.05 2.14
CA PRO A 49 -14.31 5.14 1.84
C PRO A 49 -13.88 3.68 2.03
N ARG A 50 -14.81 2.84 2.49
CA ARG A 50 -14.56 1.43 2.76
C ARG A 50 -13.89 0.71 1.58
N ALA A 51 -14.41 0.90 0.36
CA ALA A 51 -13.87 0.28 -0.84
C ALA A 51 -12.40 0.65 -1.09
N ALA A 52 -12.01 1.91 -0.84
CA ALA A 52 -10.64 2.37 -1.03
C ALA A 52 -9.69 1.78 0.04
N LYS A 53 -10.17 1.60 1.27
CA LYS A 53 -9.40 0.93 2.33
C LYS A 53 -9.21 -0.56 2.04
N GLU A 54 -10.26 -1.25 1.61
CA GLU A 54 -10.15 -2.66 1.19
C GLU A 54 -9.16 -2.81 0.03
N GLU A 55 -9.17 -1.87 -0.92
CA GLU A 55 -8.23 -1.86 -2.05
C GLU A 55 -6.76 -1.63 -1.62
N LEU A 56 -6.55 -0.75 -0.62
CA LEU A 56 -5.25 -0.56 0.04
C LEU A 56 -4.80 -1.83 0.77
N VAL A 57 -5.65 -2.39 1.63
CA VAL A 57 -5.35 -3.59 2.42
C VAL A 57 -5.01 -4.78 1.53
N ALA A 58 -5.60 -4.89 0.35
CA ALA A 58 -5.27 -5.93 -0.62
C ALA A 58 -3.87 -5.77 -1.25
N ARG A 59 -3.32 -4.54 -1.31
CA ARG A 59 -2.11 -4.23 -2.09
C ARG A 59 -0.88 -3.86 -1.26
N ILE A 60 -1.05 -3.25 -0.10
CA ILE A 60 0.11 -2.88 0.74
C ILE A 60 0.75 -4.14 1.34
N PRO A 61 2.05 -4.13 1.71
CA PRO A 61 2.71 -5.28 2.31
C PRO A 61 1.98 -5.74 3.58
N LEU A 62 1.88 -7.05 3.80
CA LEU A 62 1.12 -7.60 4.92
C LEU A 62 1.64 -7.11 6.28
N GLY A 63 2.96 -6.94 6.42
CA GLY A 63 3.56 -6.33 7.60
C GLY A 63 3.06 -4.92 7.89
N ASP A 64 2.87 -4.10 6.85
CA ASP A 64 2.31 -2.74 7.00
C ASP A 64 0.82 -2.79 7.34
N VAL A 65 0.07 -3.74 6.77
CA VAL A 65 -1.34 -3.96 7.17
C VAL A 65 -1.43 -4.30 8.65
N ILE A 66 -0.61 -5.22 9.14
CA ILE A 66 -0.62 -5.65 10.55
C ILE A 66 -0.22 -4.48 11.45
N TRP A 67 0.84 -3.75 11.09
CA TRP A 67 1.33 -2.61 11.87
C TRP A 67 0.30 -1.47 11.95
N HIS A 68 -0.46 -1.24 10.88
CA HIS A 68 -1.47 -0.19 10.77
C HIS A 68 -2.92 -0.70 10.84
N TYR A 69 -3.13 -1.88 11.41
CA TYR A 69 -4.40 -2.60 11.33
C TYR A 69 -5.59 -1.77 11.85
N GLU A 70 -5.44 -1.12 13.00
CA GLU A 70 -6.49 -0.27 13.58
C GLU A 70 -6.90 0.91 12.69
N GLU A 71 -5.99 1.41 11.84
CA GLU A 71 -6.26 2.52 10.92
C GLU A 71 -6.98 2.04 9.65
N LEU A 72 -6.65 0.82 9.22
CA LEU A 72 -7.09 0.22 7.96
C LEU A 72 -8.36 -0.64 8.10
N ARG A 73 -8.67 -1.09 9.32
CA ARG A 73 -9.83 -1.92 9.59
C ARG A 73 -11.13 -1.19 9.24
N THR A 74 -12.00 -1.88 8.49
CA THR A 74 -13.33 -1.38 8.09
C THR A 74 -14.47 -2.30 8.47
N GLY A 75 -14.16 -3.37 9.22
CA GLY A 75 -15.10 -4.40 9.63
C GLY A 75 -14.70 -5.77 9.07
N PRO A 76 -15.66 -6.72 8.97
CA PRO A 76 -15.34 -8.12 8.65
C PRO A 76 -14.59 -8.33 7.33
N ALA A 77 -14.85 -7.52 6.30
CA ALA A 77 -14.21 -7.69 5.00
C ALA A 77 -12.70 -7.40 5.01
N SER A 78 -12.23 -6.41 5.78
CA SER A 78 -10.79 -6.20 5.94
C SER A 78 -10.13 -7.35 6.70
N ASP A 79 -10.86 -7.95 7.64
CA ASP A 79 -10.39 -9.08 8.45
C ASP A 79 -10.25 -10.32 7.54
N GLU A 80 -11.24 -10.60 6.69
CA GLU A 80 -11.20 -11.68 5.69
C GLU A 80 -10.03 -11.52 4.69
N ILE A 81 -9.73 -10.30 4.24
CA ILE A 81 -8.58 -10.06 3.35
C ILE A 81 -7.27 -10.34 4.09
N VAL A 82 -7.13 -9.90 5.34
CA VAL A 82 -5.93 -10.15 6.15
C VAL A 82 -5.75 -11.63 6.43
N ASP A 83 -6.81 -12.32 6.87
CA ASP A 83 -6.81 -13.75 7.16
C ASP A 83 -6.49 -14.57 5.90
N GLY A 84 -7.08 -14.22 4.77
CA GLY A 84 -6.78 -14.86 3.49
C GLY A 84 -5.32 -14.71 3.08
N ARG A 85 -4.73 -13.53 3.29
CA ARG A 85 -3.30 -13.27 3.01
C ARG A 85 -2.39 -14.01 3.98
N LEU A 86 -2.73 -14.08 5.27
CA LEU A 86 -1.99 -14.85 6.26
C LEU A 86 -1.99 -16.34 5.91
N ALA A 87 -3.15 -16.91 5.60
CA ALA A 87 -3.28 -18.31 5.20
C ALA A 87 -2.47 -18.64 3.93
N GLN A 88 -2.42 -17.73 2.96
CA GLN A 88 -1.59 -17.89 1.76
C GLN A 88 -0.08 -17.85 2.09
N CYS A 89 0.35 -16.99 3.01
CA CYS A 89 1.73 -16.94 3.47
C CYS A 89 2.14 -18.22 4.22
N GLU A 90 1.25 -18.79 5.04
CA GLU A 90 1.48 -20.05 5.75
C GLU A 90 1.59 -21.25 4.79
N GLN A 91 0.80 -21.27 3.73
CA GLN A 91 0.84 -22.32 2.70
C GLN A 91 2.03 -22.17 1.73
N GLY A 92 2.59 -20.96 1.62
CA GLY A 92 3.64 -20.61 0.66
C GLY A 92 5.09 -20.70 1.14
N GLY A 93 5.35 -20.96 2.43
CA GLY A 93 6.71 -21.22 2.96
C GLY A 93 7.78 -20.16 2.66
N ALA A 94 7.37 -18.96 2.26
CA ALA A 94 8.25 -17.92 1.78
C ALA A 94 7.89 -16.60 2.44
N LEU A 95 8.26 -16.48 3.72
CA LEU A 95 8.82 -15.23 4.21
C LEU A 95 10.08 -14.97 3.37
N GLN A 96 9.92 -14.53 2.11
CA GLN A 96 11.00 -13.85 1.42
C GLN A 96 11.22 -12.56 2.19
N ALA A 97 12.13 -12.66 3.15
CA ALA A 97 12.86 -11.54 3.66
C ALA A 97 13.33 -10.76 2.43
N SER A 98 12.65 -9.65 2.13
CA SER A 98 13.15 -8.61 1.23
C SER A 98 14.31 -7.89 1.94
N SER A 99 15.34 -8.64 2.29
CA SER A 99 16.70 -8.17 2.52
C SER A 99 17.47 -8.37 1.22
N ALA A 100 17.09 -7.63 0.18
CA ALA A 100 17.82 -7.58 -1.06
C ALA A 100 17.87 -6.12 -1.54
N HIS A 101 18.66 -5.30 -0.85
CA HIS A 101 19.45 -4.18 -1.40
C HIS A 101 20.14 -3.41 -0.26
N PHE A 102 21.02 -4.08 0.49
CA PHE A 102 22.13 -3.41 1.16
C PHE A 102 23.39 -4.19 0.82
N ASP A 103 23.84 -4.03 -0.42
CA ASP A 103 25.20 -4.39 -0.81
C ASP A 103 26.15 -3.52 0.02
N THR A 104 26.64 -4.11 1.09
CA THR A 104 27.78 -3.59 1.83
C THR A 104 29.02 -4.06 1.08
N ALA A 105 29.44 -3.30 0.07
CA ALA A 105 30.76 -3.47 -0.54
C ALA A 105 31.28 -2.15 -1.11
N ASN A 106 32.35 -1.68 -0.44
CA ASN A 106 33.38 -0.75 -0.92
C ASN A 106 32.99 0.72 -1.16
N PHE A 107 33.27 1.56 -0.16
CA PHE A 107 34.36 2.57 -0.21
C PHE A 107 34.83 2.90 1.21
#